data_AF-A0A8T9SEY4-F1
#
_entry.id   AF-A0A8T9SEY4-F1
#
_cell.length_a   1.000
_cell.length_b   1.000
_cell.length_c   1.000
_cell.angle_alpha   90.00
_cell.angle_beta   90.00
_cell.angle_gamma   90.00
#
_symmetry.space_group_name_H-M   'P 1'
#
loop_
_entity.id
_entity.type
_entity.pdbx_description
1 polymer ?
#
loop_
_entity_poly.entity_id
_entity_poly.type
_entity_poly.pdbx_seq_one_letter_code
_entity_poly.pdbx_strand_id
1 'polypeptide(L)'
;MIDWNAASPYFYTTEVPEDEKAVEKHFSKSHIRYMGSWQACSCGFNAGTTDDFFESANSARALVDYIRTALKCETSVEFYTCWAGNQSSRPELKVGESIDNINVERDGFSLEENVFVTFIHSADR
;
A
#
# COMPACT_ATOMS: atom_id res chain seq x y z
N MET A 1 1.93 -10.80 9.52
CA MET A 1 2.44 -11.29 8.23
C MET A 1 1.29 -12.03 7.58
N ILE A 2 0.92 -11.63 6.38
CA ILE A 2 -0.04 -12.37 5.54
C ILE A 2 0.80 -13.04 4.45
N ASP A 3 0.92 -14.36 4.54
CA ASP A 3 1.72 -15.15 3.60
C ASP A 3 1.03 -15.20 2.22
N TRP A 4 1.83 -15.34 1.16
CA TRP A 4 1.30 -15.58 -0.17
C TRP A 4 0.44 -16.85 -0.19
N ASN A 5 -0.78 -16.71 -0.70
CA ASN A 5 -1.71 -17.82 -0.86
C ASN A 5 -2.17 -17.89 -2.32
N ALA A 6 -1.80 -18.97 -3.02
CA ALA A 6 -2.22 -19.17 -4.42
C ALA A 6 -3.75 -19.26 -4.58
N ALA A 7 -4.49 -19.62 -3.53
CA ALA A 7 -5.95 -19.64 -3.52
C ALA A 7 -6.59 -18.27 -3.19
N SER A 8 -5.80 -17.30 -2.71
CA SER A 8 -6.24 -15.94 -2.38
C SER A 8 -5.08 -14.95 -2.57
N PRO A 9 -4.61 -14.76 -3.83
CA PRO A 9 -3.37 -14.03 -4.12
C PRO A 9 -3.49 -12.51 -3.93
N TYR A 10 -4.67 -12.02 -3.54
CA TYR A 10 -5.04 -10.62 -3.63
C TYR A 10 -4.15 -9.69 -2.81
N PHE A 11 -3.58 -10.15 -1.71
CA PHE A 11 -2.70 -9.32 -0.89
C PHE A 11 -1.79 -10.17 -0.03
N TYR A 12 -0.52 -9.80 0.04
CA TYR A 12 0.44 -10.44 0.92
C TYR A 12 1.47 -9.42 1.40
N THR A 13 2.13 -9.77 2.51
CA THR A 13 3.21 -8.98 3.09
C THR A 13 4.41 -9.86 3.36
N THR A 14 5.60 -9.40 3.01
CA THR A 14 6.86 -10.08 3.36
C THR A 14 7.81 -9.13 4.10
N GLU A 15 8.95 -9.66 4.54
CA GLU A 15 10.10 -8.79 4.81
C GLU A 15 10.50 -8.04 3.54
N VAL A 16 11.11 -6.87 3.70
CA VAL A 16 11.63 -6.09 2.57
C VAL A 16 12.76 -6.89 1.92
N PRO A 17 12.67 -7.22 0.62
CA PRO A 17 13.74 -7.89 -0.10
C PRO A 17 15.07 -7.16 0.03
N GLU A 18 16.19 -7.88 0.05
CA GLU A 18 17.53 -7.30 0.28
C GLU A 18 17.88 -6.21 -0.76
N ASP A 19 17.47 -6.42 -2.00
CA ASP A 19 17.63 -5.50 -3.13
C ASP A 19 16.68 -4.29 -3.08
N GLU A 20 15.68 -4.32 -2.22
CA GLU A 20 14.72 -3.23 -2.00
C GLU A 20 14.93 -2.47 -0.68
N LYS A 21 15.79 -2.95 0.23
CA LYS A 21 16.04 -2.34 1.55
C LYS A 21 16.38 -0.85 1.52
N ALA A 22 16.84 -0.32 0.39
CA ALA A 22 17.08 1.10 0.22
C ALA A 22 15.83 1.98 0.45
N VAL A 23 14.61 1.43 0.35
CA VAL A 23 13.37 2.16 0.67
C VAL A 23 13.25 2.49 2.15
N GLU A 24 13.87 1.71 3.03
CA GLU A 24 13.66 1.78 4.48
C GLU A 24 14.03 3.16 5.05
N LYS A 25 15.01 3.84 4.44
CA LYS A 25 15.46 5.18 4.84
C LYS A 25 14.41 6.28 4.72
N HIS A 26 13.34 6.05 3.96
CA HIS A 26 12.28 7.04 3.74
C HIS A 26 11.22 7.04 4.84
N PHE A 27 11.14 5.95 5.59
CA PHE A 27 10.15 5.73 6.63
C PHE A 27 10.66 6.25 7.98
N SER A 28 9.75 6.76 8.79
CA SER A 28 10.06 7.13 10.18
C SER A 28 9.91 5.94 11.14
N LYS A 29 9.19 4.89 10.72
CA LYS A 29 8.91 3.69 11.51
C LYS A 29 9.94 2.59 11.27
N SER A 30 10.23 1.80 12.30
CA SER A 30 11.21 0.71 12.27
C SER A 30 10.67 -0.63 11.71
N HIS A 31 9.35 -0.82 11.72
CA HIS A 31 8.71 -2.06 11.28
C HIS A 31 8.19 -1.93 9.84
N ILE A 32 9.11 -2.05 8.88
CA ILE A 32 8.84 -1.87 7.45
C ILE A 32 8.62 -3.24 6.79
N ARG A 33 7.64 -3.31 5.88
CA ARG A 33 7.23 -4.53 5.19
C ARG A 33 7.00 -4.26 3.72
N TYR A 34 7.37 -5.22 2.89
CA TYR A 34 6.98 -5.22 1.48
C TYR A 34 5.54 -5.70 1.35
N MET A 35 4.81 -5.16 0.39
CA MET A 35 3.40 -5.46 0.15
C MET A 35 3.18 -5.71 -1.33
N GLY A 36 2.56 -6.84 -1.67
CA GLY A 36 2.25 -7.19 -3.06
C GLY A 36 0.76 -7.43 -3.26
N SER A 37 0.27 -7.09 -4.45
CA SER A 37 -1.07 -7.43 -4.93
C SER A 37 -1.09 -8.83 -5.58
N TRP A 38 -2.20 -9.18 -6.23
CA TRP A 38 -2.31 -10.41 -7.03
C TRP A 38 -1.27 -10.51 -8.17
N GLN A 39 -0.77 -9.38 -8.66
CA GLN A 39 0.30 -9.33 -9.68
C GLN A 39 1.70 -9.27 -9.07
N ALA A 40 1.83 -9.37 -7.75
CA ALA A 40 3.09 -9.16 -7.02
C ALA A 40 3.71 -7.76 -7.24
N CYS A 41 2.90 -6.77 -7.63
CA CYS A 41 3.35 -5.40 -7.86
C CYS A 41 2.27 -4.40 -7.38
N SER A 42 2.66 -3.16 -7.09
CA SER A 42 1.75 -2.10 -6.63
C SER A 42 0.65 -1.77 -7.63
N CYS A 43 0.90 -1.93 -8.94
CA CYS A 43 -0.08 -1.65 -9.99
C CYS A 43 -1.35 -2.51 -9.88
N GLY A 44 -1.25 -3.73 -9.35
CA GLY A 44 -2.40 -4.62 -9.16
C GLY A 44 -3.34 -4.21 -8.02
N PHE A 45 -3.06 -3.09 -7.33
CA PHE A 45 -4.04 -2.44 -6.44
C PHE A 45 -4.92 -1.41 -7.16
N ASN A 46 -4.63 -1.04 -8.41
CA ASN A 46 -5.36 0.01 -9.12
C ASN A 46 -6.75 -0.49 -9.55
N ALA A 47 -7.76 -0.24 -8.72
CA ALA A 47 -9.16 -0.61 -8.92
C ALA A 47 -9.93 0.57 -9.54
N GLY A 48 -10.65 0.32 -10.64
CA GLY A 48 -11.51 1.31 -11.30
C GLY A 48 -11.03 1.83 -12.67
N THR A 49 -9.92 1.31 -13.22
CA THR A 49 -9.32 1.85 -14.45
C THR A 49 -9.37 0.93 -15.69
N THR A 50 -9.61 -0.39 -15.58
CA THR A 50 -9.63 -1.34 -16.72
C THR A 50 -10.41 -2.65 -16.44
N ASP A 51 -10.42 -3.58 -17.42
CA ASP A 51 -11.13 -4.88 -17.45
C ASP A 51 -10.80 -5.87 -16.30
N ASP A 52 -9.72 -5.68 -15.54
CA ASP A 52 -9.33 -6.52 -14.37
C ASP A 52 -9.94 -6.02 -13.04
N PHE A 53 -11.13 -5.44 -13.10
CA PHE A 53 -11.75 -4.72 -11.98
C PHE A 53 -11.92 -5.60 -10.73
N PHE A 54 -12.19 -6.89 -10.87
CA PHE A 54 -12.52 -7.76 -9.73
C PHE A 54 -11.30 -8.09 -8.87
N GLU A 55 -10.20 -8.51 -9.49
CA GLU A 55 -8.95 -8.88 -8.83
C GLU A 55 -8.30 -7.64 -8.20
N SER A 56 -8.24 -6.54 -8.94
CA SER A 56 -7.66 -5.28 -8.43
C SER A 56 -8.51 -4.67 -7.32
N ALA A 57 -9.85 -4.75 -7.39
CA ALA A 57 -10.71 -4.32 -6.29
C ALA A 57 -10.52 -5.19 -5.04
N ASN A 58 -10.39 -6.51 -5.18
CA ASN A 58 -10.12 -7.39 -4.02
C ASN A 58 -8.76 -7.11 -3.38
N SER A 59 -7.72 -6.89 -4.20
CA SER A 59 -6.42 -6.45 -3.72
C SER A 59 -6.48 -5.11 -2.98
N ALA A 60 -7.16 -4.12 -3.57
CA ALA A 60 -7.33 -2.81 -2.96
C ALA A 60 -8.12 -2.86 -1.64
N ARG A 61 -9.22 -3.62 -1.59
CA ARG A 61 -9.98 -3.86 -0.35
C ARG A 61 -9.10 -4.45 0.74
N ALA A 62 -8.36 -5.51 0.41
CA ALA A 62 -7.49 -6.17 1.37
C ALA A 62 -6.39 -5.24 1.90
N LEU A 63 -5.80 -4.42 1.04
CA LEU A 63 -4.84 -3.39 1.44
C LEU A 63 -5.46 -2.35 2.38
N VAL A 64 -6.63 -1.79 2.00
CA VAL A 64 -7.32 -0.78 2.82
C VAL A 64 -7.72 -1.35 4.18
N ASP A 65 -8.23 -2.58 4.24
CA ASP A 65 -8.59 -3.24 5.49
C ASP A 65 -7.37 -3.57 6.36
N TYR A 66 -6.24 -3.91 5.75
CA TYR A 66 -4.97 -4.06 6.44
C TYR A 66 -4.51 -2.76 7.08
N ILE A 67 -4.55 -1.64 6.34
CA ILE A 67 -4.21 -0.31 6.84
C ILE A 67 -5.14 0.10 7.99
N ARG A 68 -6.46 -0.07 7.83
CA ARG A 68 -7.45 0.19 8.89
C ARG A 68 -7.18 -0.62 10.15
N THR A 69 -6.77 -1.87 9.99
CA THR A 69 -6.44 -2.73 11.13
C THR A 69 -5.19 -2.25 11.86
N ALA A 70 -4.15 -1.86 11.11
CA ALA A 70 -2.93 -1.29 11.70
C ALA A 70 -3.21 0.02 12.45
N LEU A 71 -4.06 0.89 11.90
CA LEU A 71 -4.44 2.17 12.52
C LEU A 71 -5.26 2.03 13.82
N LYS A 72 -5.73 0.83 14.18
CA LYS A 72 -6.31 0.59 15.52
C LYS A 72 -5.27 0.60 16.64
N CYS A 73 -4.00 0.34 16.29
CA CYS A 73 -2.89 0.24 17.24
C CYS A 73 -1.85 1.35 17.05
N GLU A 74 -1.85 1.98 15.89
CA GLU A 74 -0.88 2.98 15.46
C GLU A 74 -1.59 4.29 15.10
N THR A 75 -0.97 5.44 15.40
CA THR A 75 -1.54 6.75 15.04
C THR A 75 -1.45 7.06 13.54
N SER A 76 -0.59 6.36 12.81
CA SER A 76 -0.40 6.53 11.37
C SER A 76 0.13 5.27 10.71
N VAL A 77 -0.03 5.16 9.40
CA VAL A 77 0.64 4.14 8.57
C VAL A 77 1.33 4.84 7.42
N GLU A 78 2.59 4.54 7.20
CA GLU A 78 3.38 5.10 6.10
C GLU A 78 3.45 4.08 4.96
N PHE A 79 3.28 4.57 3.73
CA PHE A 79 3.26 3.74 2.53
C PHE A 79 4.09 4.44 1.44
N TYR A 80 4.94 3.68 0.74
CA TYR A 80 5.74 4.22 -0.37
C TYR A 80 5.61 3.32 -1.58
N THR A 81 5.29 3.92 -2.73
CA THR A 81 5.25 3.27 -4.04
C THR A 81 6.50 3.65 -4.82
N CYS A 82 7.24 2.67 -5.32
CA CYS A 82 8.38 2.95 -6.18
C CYS A 82 8.49 1.90 -7.29
N TRP A 83 9.18 2.25 -8.37
CA TRP A 83 9.57 1.30 -9.40
C TRP A 83 10.94 0.70 -9.11
N ALA A 84 11.21 -0.45 -9.73
CA ALA A 84 12.50 -1.14 -9.62
C ALA A 84 13.66 -0.22 -10.05
N GLY A 85 14.65 -0.05 -9.18
CA GLY A 85 15.81 0.82 -9.37
C GLY A 85 15.67 2.23 -8.78
N ASN A 86 14.49 2.61 -8.27
CA ASN A 86 14.24 3.92 -7.66
C ASN A 86 14.03 3.85 -6.14
N GLN A 87 14.24 2.68 -5.52
CA GLN A 87 14.04 2.46 -4.09
C GLN A 87 14.76 3.50 -3.22
N SER A 88 15.95 3.93 -3.65
CA SER A 88 16.77 4.92 -2.93
C SER A 88 16.45 6.38 -3.27
N SER A 89 15.68 6.65 -4.32
CA SER A 89 15.34 8.01 -4.75
C SER A 89 14.38 8.67 -3.77
N ARG A 90 14.44 10.00 -3.67
CA ARG A 90 13.48 10.75 -2.86
C ARG A 90 12.10 10.66 -3.51
N PRO A 91 11.03 10.41 -2.73
CA PRO A 91 9.66 10.49 -3.24
C PRO A 91 9.43 11.83 -3.95
N GLU A 92 8.77 11.79 -5.10
CA GLU A 92 8.38 13.00 -5.83
C GLU A 92 7.33 13.79 -5.06
N LEU A 93 6.40 13.07 -4.42
CA LEU A 93 5.33 13.64 -3.65
C LEU A 93 5.20 12.94 -2.29
N LYS A 94 4.90 13.73 -1.25
CA LYS A 94 4.49 13.22 0.06
C LYS A 94 3.10 13.78 0.39
N VAL A 95 2.14 12.91 0.65
CA VAL A 95 0.76 13.30 0.99
C VAL A 95 0.28 12.65 2.28
N GLY A 96 -0.65 13.31 2.96
CA GLY A 96 -1.34 12.77 4.11
C GLY A 96 -2.79 12.53 3.78
N GLU A 97 -3.26 11.30 3.94
CA GLU A 97 -4.61 10.87 3.57
C GLU A 97 -5.36 10.28 4.77
N SER A 98 -6.67 10.53 4.82
CA SER A 98 -7.51 9.84 5.81
C SER A 98 -8.02 8.53 5.25
N ILE A 99 -7.79 7.44 5.98
CA ILE A 99 -8.28 6.10 5.59
C ILE A 99 -9.82 6.03 5.58
N ASP A 100 -10.48 6.93 6.32
CA ASP A 100 -11.94 6.97 6.44
C ASP A 100 -12.60 7.57 5.19
N ASN A 101 -11.83 8.31 4.38
CA ASN A 101 -12.30 8.89 3.13
C ASN A 101 -12.18 7.93 1.95
N ILE A 102 -11.51 6.79 2.11
CA ILE A 102 -11.24 5.84 1.03
C ILE A 102 -12.38 4.82 0.94
N ASN A 103 -13.08 4.83 -0.20
CA ASN A 103 -14.10 3.84 -0.54
C ASN A 103 -13.80 3.23 -1.91
N VAL A 104 -13.18 2.04 -1.90
CA VAL A 104 -12.78 1.29 -3.10
C VAL A 104 -13.96 1.05 -4.05
N GLU A 105 -15.17 0.78 -3.53
CA GLU A 105 -16.35 0.48 -4.35
C GLU A 105 -16.91 1.70 -5.06
N ARG A 106 -16.94 2.82 -4.34
CA ARG A 106 -17.58 4.05 -4.80
C ARG A 106 -16.65 4.87 -5.67
N ASP A 107 -15.40 5.01 -5.23
CA ASP A 107 -14.46 5.99 -5.77
C ASP A 107 -13.29 5.31 -6.52
N GLY A 108 -13.19 3.98 -6.47
CA GLY A 108 -12.01 3.25 -6.90
C GLY A 108 -10.86 3.37 -5.91
N PHE A 109 -9.69 2.88 -6.30
CA PHE A 109 -8.45 3.04 -5.56
C PHE A 109 -7.28 2.99 -6.52
N SER A 110 -6.34 3.91 -6.37
CA SER A 110 -5.13 3.91 -7.19
C SER A 110 -3.93 4.34 -6.37
N LEU A 111 -2.80 3.73 -6.70
CA LEU A 111 -1.49 4.07 -6.19
C LEU A 111 -0.68 4.64 -7.35
N GLU A 112 -0.34 5.92 -7.22
CA GLU A 112 0.62 6.57 -8.12
C GLU A 112 2.03 6.15 -7.74
N GLU A 113 2.91 5.96 -8.72
CA GLU A 113 4.31 5.62 -8.47
C GLU A 113 5.10 6.82 -7.94
N ASN A 114 6.16 6.55 -7.17
CA ASN A 114 7.05 7.54 -6.57
C ASN A 114 6.34 8.50 -5.58
N VAL A 115 5.28 8.01 -4.93
CA VAL A 115 4.50 8.76 -3.94
C VAL A 115 4.62 8.11 -2.57
N PHE A 116 4.87 8.95 -1.56
CA PHE A 116 4.86 8.55 -0.16
C PHE A 116 3.56 9.04 0.50
N VAL A 117 2.75 8.12 1.01
CA VAL A 117 1.46 8.41 1.63
C VAL A 117 1.54 8.12 3.12
N THR A 118 1.09 9.05 3.94
CA THR A 118 0.84 8.83 5.37
C THR A 118 -0.66 8.73 5.60
N PHE A 119 -1.15 7.55 5.95
CA PHE A 119 -2.54 7.32 6.33
C PHE A 119 -2.77 7.58 7.81
N ILE A 120 -3.88 8.24 8.14
CA ILE A 120 -4.36 8.50 9.50
C ILE A 120 -5.88 8.27 9.60
N HIS A 121 -6.43 8.24 10.81
CA HIS A 121 -7.87 8.39 11.01
C HIS A 121 -8.26 9.88 11.00
N SER A 122 -9.47 10.19 10.53
CA SER A 122 -9.99 11.56 10.45
C SER A 122 -10.09 12.27 11.81
N ALA A 123 -10.13 11.52 12.91
CA ALA A 123 -10.26 12.05 14.27
C ALA A 123 -8.93 12.56 14.86
N ASP A 124 -7.80 12.30 14.21
CA ASP A 124 -6.45 12.62 14.71
C ASP A 124 -5.85 13.91 14.08
N ARG A 125 -6.69 14.76 13.49
CA ARG A 125 -6.30 16.02 12.82
C ARG A 125 -6.56 17.27 13.66
#